data_AF-A0A940Q6U5-F1
#
_entry.id   AF-A0A940Q6U5-F1
#
_cell.length_a   1.000
_cell.length_b   1.000
_cell.length_c   1.000
_cell.angle_alpha   90.00
_cell.angle_beta   90.00
_cell.angle_gamma   90.00
#
_symmetry.space_group_name_H-M   'P 1'
#
loop_
_entity.id
_entity.type
_entity.pdbx_description
1 polymer ?
#
loop_
_entity_poly.entity_id
_entity_poly.type
_entity_poly.pdbx_seq_one_letter_code
_entity_poly.pdbx_strand_id
1 'polypeptide(L)'
;MDYKQFQNSVYRNASMGITALKAMIPRIPDSKMKNLLIKQYNSYKAQTELTASQMKRHSLEPVPPPLMARLMTTASVALKLKRDNSTGNAAKMVIKGTNTGIIELTEKLNHTTCGSPEAIQSAKEYLKREQKNIESLKPYL
;
A
#
# COMPACT_ATOMS: atom_id res chain seq x y z
N MET A 1 16.56 12.68 -3.88
CA MET A 1 15.28 12.39 -4.56
C MET A 1 14.33 13.55 -4.34
N ASP A 2 13.96 14.26 -5.41
CA ASP A 2 13.15 15.50 -5.38
C ASP A 2 11.67 15.27 -4.98
N TYR A 3 10.89 16.36 -4.90
CA TYR A 3 9.46 16.33 -4.57
C TYR A 3 8.65 15.38 -5.46
N LYS A 4 8.83 15.48 -6.79
CA LYS A 4 8.07 14.70 -7.78
C LYS A 4 8.39 13.22 -7.62
N GLN A 5 9.66 12.87 -7.49
CA GLN A 5 10.09 11.48 -7.31
C GLN A 5 9.60 10.91 -5.99
N PHE A 6 9.69 11.67 -4.89
CA PHE A 6 9.23 11.25 -3.57
C PHE A 6 7.72 11.00 -3.52
N GLN A 7 6.92 11.95 -4.01
CA GLN A 7 5.45 11.78 -4.04
C GLN A 7 5.02 10.63 -4.96
N ASN A 8 5.74 10.40 -6.07
CA ASN A 8 5.52 9.22 -6.89
C ASN A 8 5.83 7.91 -6.14
N SER A 9 6.86 7.88 -5.29
CA SER A 9 7.13 6.72 -4.44
C SER A 9 5.98 6.45 -3.45
N VAL A 10 5.47 7.49 -2.77
CA VAL A 10 4.30 7.38 -1.88
C VAL A 10 3.07 6.87 -2.64
N TYR A 11 2.77 7.49 -3.79
CA TYR A 11 1.61 7.14 -4.60
C TYR A 11 1.67 5.69 -5.11
N ARG A 12 2.82 5.27 -5.62
CA ARG A 12 3.02 3.91 -6.14
C ARG A 12 2.91 2.87 -5.03
N ASN A 13 3.47 3.15 -3.87
CA ASN A 13 3.41 2.27 -2.71
C ASN A 13 1.94 1.97 -2.31
N ALA A 14 1.13 3.02 -2.10
CA ALA A 14 -0.30 2.86 -1.80
C ALA A 14 -1.07 2.20 -2.96
N SER A 15 -0.75 2.54 -4.22
CA SER A 15 -1.37 1.94 -5.41
C SER A 15 -1.13 0.43 -5.54
N MET A 16 0.05 -0.05 -5.09
CA MET A 16 0.35 -1.48 -5.04
C MET A 16 -0.47 -2.18 -3.95
N GLY A 17 -0.67 -1.55 -2.79
CA GLY A 17 -1.59 -2.02 -1.75
C GLY A 17 -3.02 -2.17 -2.25
N ILE A 18 -3.55 -1.18 -2.98
CA ILE A 18 -4.87 -1.23 -3.65
C ILE A 18 -4.93 -2.43 -4.61
N THR A 19 -3.90 -2.61 -5.43
CA THR A 19 -3.85 -3.69 -6.43
C THR A 19 -3.88 -5.06 -5.76
N ALA A 20 -3.04 -5.28 -4.74
CA ALA A 20 -2.97 -6.54 -4.01
C ALA A 20 -4.28 -6.85 -3.27
N LEU A 21 -4.84 -5.89 -2.54
CA LEU A 21 -6.08 -6.10 -1.77
C LEU A 21 -7.30 -6.28 -2.67
N LYS A 22 -7.38 -5.59 -3.81
CA LYS A 22 -8.43 -5.81 -4.81
C LYS A 22 -8.42 -7.26 -5.33
N ALA A 23 -7.24 -7.85 -5.51
CA ALA A 23 -7.09 -9.24 -5.90
C ALA A 23 -7.41 -10.22 -4.75
N MET A 24 -7.09 -9.85 -3.51
CA MET A 24 -7.24 -10.72 -2.34
C MET A 24 -8.67 -10.79 -1.81
N ILE A 25 -9.33 -9.64 -1.59
CA ILE A 25 -10.63 -9.51 -0.90
C ILE A 25 -11.72 -10.48 -1.42
N PRO A 26 -11.90 -10.70 -2.74
CA PRO A 26 -12.92 -11.62 -3.25
C PRO A 26 -12.67 -13.10 -2.91
N ARG A 27 -11.44 -13.45 -2.53
CA ARG A 27 -10.98 -14.84 -2.31
C ARG A 27 -10.91 -15.22 -0.83
N ILE A 28 -11.12 -14.25 0.08
CA ILE A 28 -11.10 -14.48 1.52
C ILE A 28 -12.49 -14.92 2.00
N PRO A 29 -12.64 -16.11 2.58
CA PRO A 29 -13.93 -16.60 3.08
C PRO A 29 -14.34 -15.93 4.39
N ASP A 30 -13.39 -15.62 5.27
CA ASP A 30 -13.66 -15.04 6.58
C ASP A 30 -14.10 -13.58 6.49
N SER A 31 -15.30 -13.29 6.99
CA SER A 31 -15.94 -11.98 6.88
C SER A 31 -15.23 -10.91 7.73
N LYS A 32 -14.66 -11.28 8.89
CA LYS A 32 -13.93 -10.36 9.76
C LYS A 32 -12.64 -9.89 9.11
N MET A 33 -11.84 -10.81 8.59
CA MET A 33 -10.65 -10.54 7.79
C MET A 33 -11.02 -9.72 6.55
N LYS A 34 -12.06 -10.09 5.82
CA LYS A 34 -12.50 -9.34 4.64
C LYS A 34 -12.83 -7.88 4.97
N ASN A 35 -13.56 -7.63 6.05
CA ASN A 35 -13.88 -6.29 6.51
C ASN A 35 -12.64 -5.50 6.93
N LEU A 36 -11.68 -6.16 7.59
CA LEU A 36 -10.39 -5.55 7.92
C LEU A 36 -9.62 -5.13 6.66
N LEU A 37 -9.52 -6.02 5.67
CA LEU A 37 -8.82 -5.72 4.41
C LEU A 37 -9.54 -4.64 3.59
N ILE A 38 -10.87 -4.57 3.62
CA ILE A 38 -11.63 -3.48 2.98
C ILE A 38 -11.29 -2.13 3.64
N LYS A 39 -11.16 -2.07 4.97
CA LYS A 39 -10.74 -0.84 5.65
C LYS A 39 -9.33 -0.41 5.22
N GLN A 40 -8.38 -1.34 5.15
CA GLN A 40 -7.02 -1.05 4.67
C GLN A 40 -7.02 -0.62 3.20
N TYR A 41 -7.80 -1.30 2.34
CA TYR A 41 -7.99 -0.92 0.94
C TYR A 41 -8.48 0.52 0.79
N ASN A 42 -9.49 0.93 1.56
CA ASN A 42 -10.00 2.30 1.55
C ASN A 42 -8.96 3.31 2.08
N SER A 43 -8.18 2.92 3.09
CA SER A 43 -7.05 3.74 3.58
C SER A 43 -6.01 3.98 2.49
N TYR A 44 -5.67 2.96 1.68
CA TYR A 44 -4.76 3.14 0.55
C TYR A 44 -5.35 4.05 -0.53
N LYS A 45 -6.65 3.92 -0.85
CA LYS A 45 -7.32 4.84 -1.79
C LYS A 45 -7.24 6.29 -1.33
N ALA A 46 -7.59 6.54 -0.06
CA ALA A 46 -7.50 7.88 0.53
C ALA A 46 -6.06 8.42 0.46
N GLN A 47 -5.04 7.59 0.70
CA GLN A 47 -3.65 8.02 0.56
C GLN A 47 -3.29 8.36 -0.89
N THR A 48 -3.73 7.57 -1.87
CA THR A 48 -3.48 7.87 -3.30
C THR A 48 -4.15 9.17 -3.72
N GLU A 49 -5.38 9.42 -3.26
CA GLU A 49 -6.15 10.65 -3.55
C GLU A 49 -5.50 11.88 -2.91
N LEU A 50 -5.07 11.77 -1.65
CA LEU A 50 -4.33 12.82 -0.95
C LEU A 50 -3.03 13.15 -1.70
N THR A 51 -2.24 12.13 -2.01
CA THR A 51 -0.95 12.28 -2.72
C THR A 51 -1.15 12.92 -4.09
N ALA A 52 -2.15 12.45 -4.86
CA ALA A 52 -2.50 13.03 -6.16
C ALA A 52 -2.91 14.49 -6.05
N SER A 53 -3.71 14.83 -5.03
CA SER A 53 -4.15 16.20 -4.77
C SER A 53 -2.98 17.12 -4.40
N GLN A 54 -2.02 16.64 -3.61
CA GLN A 54 -0.79 17.36 -3.30
C GLN A 54 0.02 17.62 -4.57
N MET A 55 0.26 16.59 -5.39
CA MET A 55 0.98 16.73 -6.66
C MET A 55 0.31 17.70 -7.63
N LYS A 56 -1.03 17.66 -7.73
CA LYS A 56 -1.81 18.53 -8.60
C LYS A 56 -1.62 20.02 -8.28
N ARG A 57 -1.45 20.38 -6.99
CA ARG A 57 -1.14 21.77 -6.58
C ARG A 57 0.20 22.28 -7.13
N HIS A 58 1.10 21.37 -7.47
CA HIS A 58 2.38 21.66 -8.13
C HIS A 58 2.32 21.45 -9.65
N SER A 59 1.13 21.35 -10.24
CA SER A 59 0.93 21.03 -11.67
C SER A 59 1.57 19.70 -12.09
N LEU A 60 1.62 18.74 -11.16
CA LEU A 60 2.15 17.39 -11.39
C LEU A 60 1.02 16.37 -11.33
N GLU A 61 1.13 15.34 -12.17
CA GLU A 61 0.27 14.15 -12.07
C GLU A 61 1.07 12.96 -11.53
N PRO A 62 0.45 12.12 -10.67
CA PRO A 62 1.09 10.91 -10.17
C PRO A 62 1.26 9.88 -11.29
N VAL A 63 2.42 9.24 -11.30
CA VAL A 63 2.75 8.15 -12.23
C VAL A 63 2.42 6.82 -11.56
N PRO A 64 1.43 6.06 -12.06
CA PRO A 64 1.04 4.80 -11.47
C PRO A 64 2.17 3.75 -11.55
N PRO A 65 2.09 2.67 -10.74
CA PRO A 65 3.00 1.54 -10.89
C PRO A 65 2.91 0.95 -12.31
N PRO A 66 4.02 0.42 -12.86
CA PRO A 66 4.01 -0.25 -14.16
C PRO A 66 2.92 -1.32 -14.25
N LEU A 67 2.21 -1.37 -15.39
CA LEU A 67 1.11 -2.33 -15.59
C LEU A 67 1.55 -3.78 -15.34
N MET A 68 2.73 -4.15 -15.82
CA MET A 68 3.28 -5.50 -15.62
C MET A 68 3.50 -5.83 -14.14
N ALA A 69 3.98 -4.88 -13.34
CA ALA A 69 4.15 -5.09 -11.91
C ALA A 69 2.79 -5.39 -11.24
N ARG A 70 1.74 -4.63 -11.61
CA ARG A 70 0.38 -4.82 -11.08
C ARG A 70 -0.23 -6.17 -11.47
N LEU A 71 -0.04 -6.59 -12.71
CA LEU A 71 -0.50 -7.88 -13.22
C LEU A 71 0.20 -9.04 -12.50
N MET A 72 1.52 -8.96 -12.35
CA MET A 72 2.32 -9.97 -11.63
C MET A 72 1.91 -10.08 -10.16
N THR A 73 1.66 -8.96 -9.48
CA THR A 73 1.13 -8.97 -8.11
C THR A 73 -0.23 -9.66 -8.06
N THR A 74 -1.14 -9.32 -8.98
CA THR A 74 -2.49 -9.91 -9.03
C THR A 74 -2.43 -11.42 -9.27
N ALA A 75 -1.63 -11.86 -10.23
CA ALA A 75 -1.45 -13.29 -10.54
C ALA A 75 -0.83 -14.05 -9.37
N SER A 76 0.20 -13.48 -8.74
CA SER A 76 0.85 -14.07 -7.56
C SER A 76 -0.11 -14.23 -6.39
N VAL A 77 -0.94 -13.21 -6.11
CA VAL A 77 -1.96 -13.26 -5.06
C VAL A 77 -3.00 -14.32 -5.38
N ALA A 78 -3.51 -14.35 -6.61
CA ALA A 78 -4.50 -15.32 -7.03
C ALA A 78 -3.99 -16.76 -6.92
N LEU A 79 -2.75 -17.03 -7.35
CA LEU A 79 -2.15 -18.36 -7.28
C LEU A 79 -1.98 -18.83 -5.82
N LYS A 80 -1.46 -17.96 -4.95
CA LYS A 80 -1.24 -18.29 -3.54
C LYS A 80 -2.54 -18.55 -2.79
N LEU A 81 -3.56 -17.72 -3.00
CA LEU A 81 -4.87 -17.90 -2.37
C LEU A 81 -5.65 -19.08 -2.95
N LYS A 82 -5.44 -19.42 -4.23
CA LYS A 82 -5.99 -20.67 -4.79
C LYS A 82 -5.39 -21.90 -4.10
N ARG A 83 -4.10 -21.84 -3.73
CA ARG A 83 -3.42 -22.92 -3.01
C ARG A 83 -3.85 -23.00 -1.54
N ASP A 84 -4.00 -21.85 -0.89
CA ASP A 84 -4.36 -21.73 0.51
C ASP A 84 -5.03 -20.37 0.75
N ASN A 85 -6.35 -20.38 0.95
CA ASN A 85 -7.14 -19.19 1.24
C ASN A 85 -7.43 -19.01 2.74
N SER A 86 -6.70 -19.72 3.62
CA SER A 86 -6.83 -19.54 5.06
C SER A 86 -6.55 -18.08 5.47
N THR A 87 -7.20 -17.67 6.56
CA THR A 87 -7.00 -16.34 7.14
C THR A 87 -5.54 -16.10 7.54
N GLY A 88 -4.84 -17.12 8.04
CA GLY A 88 -3.43 -17.04 8.38
C GLY A 88 -2.51 -16.86 7.19
N ASN A 89 -2.74 -17.57 6.08
CA ASN A 89 -1.96 -17.33 4.87
C ASN A 89 -2.23 -15.93 4.29
N ALA A 90 -3.49 -15.48 4.27
CA ALA A 90 -3.85 -14.14 3.84
C ALA A 90 -3.19 -13.05 4.70
N ALA A 91 -3.24 -13.20 6.04
CA ALA A 91 -2.58 -12.29 6.98
C ALA A 91 -1.08 -12.21 6.73
N LYS A 92 -0.41 -13.36 6.59
CA LYS A 92 1.03 -13.45 6.27
C LYS A 92 1.37 -12.74 4.97
N MET A 93 0.54 -12.91 3.93
CA MET A 93 0.73 -12.26 2.64
C MET A 93 0.62 -10.73 2.75
N VAL A 94 -0.41 -10.22 3.43
CA VAL A 94 -0.61 -8.77 3.58
C VAL A 94 0.49 -8.16 4.45
N ILE A 95 0.81 -8.78 5.60
CA ILE A 95 1.91 -8.31 6.47
C ILE A 95 3.23 -8.23 5.70
N LYS A 96 3.57 -9.27 4.91
CA LYS A 96 4.79 -9.26 4.12
C LYS A 96 4.80 -8.12 3.10
N GLY A 97 3.70 -7.92 2.37
CA GLY A 97 3.57 -6.84 1.40
C GLY A 97 3.66 -5.45 2.03
N THR A 98 2.94 -5.23 3.13
CA THR A 98 2.97 -3.99 3.90
C THR A 98 4.36 -3.72 4.46
N ASN A 99 5.05 -4.72 5.01
CA ASN A 99 6.40 -4.54 5.53
C ASN A 99 7.42 -4.19 4.43
N THR A 100 7.33 -4.82 3.26
CA THR A 100 8.13 -4.39 2.08
C THR A 100 7.85 -2.94 1.73
N GLY A 101 6.58 -2.53 1.70
CA GLY A 101 6.20 -1.14 1.44
C GLY A 101 6.73 -0.15 2.49
N ILE A 102 6.72 -0.52 3.77
CA ILE A 102 7.30 0.29 4.86
C ILE A 102 8.80 0.46 4.66
N ILE A 103 9.53 -0.62 4.39
CA ILE A 103 10.99 -0.58 4.18
C ILE A 103 11.31 0.36 3.01
N GLU A 104 10.70 0.10 1.83
CA GLU A 104 10.92 0.92 0.64
C GLU A 104 10.62 2.40 0.92
N LEU A 105 9.46 2.72 1.50
CA LEU A 105 9.08 4.12 1.71
C LEU A 105 9.93 4.80 2.80
N THR A 106 10.38 4.06 3.81
CA THR A 106 11.31 4.58 4.83
C THR A 106 12.66 4.91 4.23
N GLU A 107 13.21 4.05 3.37
CA GLU A 107 14.44 4.35 2.62
C GLU A 107 14.27 5.62 1.77
N LYS A 108 13.12 5.75 1.08
CA LYS A 108 12.79 6.94 0.29
C LYS A 108 12.71 8.19 1.16
N LEU A 109 12.09 8.11 2.35
CA LEU A 109 12.00 9.21 3.30
C LEU A 109 13.38 9.65 3.80
N ASN A 110 14.30 8.72 4.06
CA ASN A 110 15.63 9.04 4.58
C ASN A 110 16.56 9.70 3.54
N HIS A 111 16.32 9.46 2.24
CA HIS A 111 17.16 9.97 1.15
C HIS A 111 16.46 11.04 0.29
N THR A 112 15.30 11.54 0.75
CA THR A 112 14.58 12.58 0.02
C THR A 112 15.21 13.96 0.26
N THR A 113 15.25 14.76 -0.80
CA THR A 113 15.54 16.19 -0.76
C THR A 113 14.25 17.00 -0.95
N CYS A 114 13.09 16.37 -0.74
CA CYS A 114 11.78 17.00 -0.82
C CYS A 114 11.68 18.13 0.21
N GLY A 115 11.64 19.38 -0.27
CA GLY A 115 11.52 20.56 0.59
C GLY A 115 10.10 20.86 1.09
N SER A 116 9.13 19.94 0.92
CA SER A 116 7.74 20.12 1.36
C SER A 116 7.50 19.40 2.71
N PRO A 117 7.34 20.15 3.83
CA PRO A 117 7.04 19.55 5.12
C PRO A 117 5.71 18.79 5.12
N GLU A 118 4.72 19.29 4.37
CA GLU A 118 3.41 18.65 4.23
C GLU A 118 3.51 17.26 3.59
N ALA A 119 4.31 17.13 2.52
CA ALA A 119 4.56 15.85 1.85
C ALA A 119 5.26 14.85 2.79
N ILE A 120 6.30 15.31 3.49
CA ILE A 120 7.05 14.50 4.46
C ILE A 120 6.14 14.03 5.59
N GLN A 121 5.31 14.93 6.14
CA GLN A 121 4.41 14.62 7.24
C GLN A 121 3.33 13.61 6.81
N SER A 122 2.72 13.81 5.62
CA SER A 122 1.75 12.86 5.07
C SER A 122 2.34 11.45 4.92
N ALA A 123 3.58 11.35 4.41
CA ALA A 123 4.27 10.06 4.28
C ALA A 123 4.56 9.40 5.63
N LYS A 124 4.97 10.16 6.65
CA LYS A 124 5.18 9.65 8.02
C LYS A 124 3.88 9.14 8.65
N GLU A 125 2.79 9.87 8.48
CA GLU A 125 1.48 9.43 8.96
C GLU A 125 0.98 8.19 8.24
N TYR A 126 1.24 8.10 6.94
CA TYR A 126 0.97 6.91 6.14
C TYR A 126 1.76 5.70 6.66
N LEU A 127 3.07 5.83 6.89
CA LEU A 127 3.89 4.76 7.50
C LEU A 127 3.37 4.33 8.89
N LYS A 128 2.91 5.29 9.70
CA LYS A 128 2.29 4.97 11.00
C LYS A 128 1.00 4.18 10.84
N ARG A 129 0.18 4.45 9.81
CA ARG A 129 -1.00 3.64 9.48
C ARG A 129 -0.60 2.25 9.00
N GLU A 130 0.44 2.12 8.17
CA GLU A 130 0.95 0.82 7.71
C GLU A 130 1.41 -0.06 8.87
N GLN A 131 2.10 0.50 9.87
CA GLN A 131 2.47 -0.26 11.07
C GLN A 131 1.23 -0.75 11.82
N LYS A 132 0.21 0.11 11.99
CA LYS A 132 -1.06 -0.30 12.61
C LYS A 132 -1.80 -1.37 11.80
N ASN A 133 -1.70 -1.32 10.46
CA ASN A 133 -2.27 -2.33 9.58
C ASN A 133 -1.62 -3.71 9.86
N ILE A 134 -0.30 -3.76 10.01
CA ILE A 134 0.41 -4.99 10.43
C ILE A 134 -0.10 -5.48 11.79
N GLU A 135 -0.16 -4.60 12.80
CA GLU A 135 -0.63 -4.98 14.13
C GLU A 135 -2.05 -5.57 14.10
N SER A 136 -2.94 -5.00 13.29
CA SER A 136 -4.33 -5.49 13.15
C SER A 136 -4.44 -6.88 12.51
N LEU A 137 -3.40 -7.33 11.80
CA LEU A 137 -3.36 -8.63 11.11
C LEU A 137 -2.68 -9.72 11.95
N LYS A 138 -1.88 -9.36 12.97
CA LYS A 138 -1.20 -10.33 13.84
C LYS A 138 -2.12 -11.36 14.50
N PRO A 139 -3.35 -11.03 14.96
CA PRO A 139 -4.24 -12.01 15.58
C PRO A 139 -4.69 -13.15 14.65
N TYR A 140 -4.44 -13.04 13.34
CA TYR A 140 -4.81 -14.05 12.36
C TYR A 140 -3.64 -14.98 11.98
N LEU A 141 -2.43 -14.79 12.54
CA LEU A 141 -1.19 -15.50 12.12
C LEU A 141 -1.09 -16.97 12.54
#